data_AF-A0A535JHH9-F1
#
_entry.id   AF-A0A535JHH9-F1
#
_cell.length_a   1.000
_cell.length_b   1.000
_cell.length_c   1.000
_cell.angle_alpha   90.00
_cell.angle_beta   90.00
_cell.angle_gamma   90.00
#
_symmetry.space_group_name_H-M   'P 1'
#
loop_
_entity.id
_entity.type
_entity.pdbx_description
1 polymer ?
#
loop_
_entity_poly.entity_id
_entity_poly.type
_entity_poly.pdbx_seq_one_letter_code
_entity_poly.pdbx_strand_id
1 'polypeptide(L)'
;MLPVGVVFAFIGRQLGRVLTLAFNWATIVLFGRIPQDRQMYLSGMAAAALAWPVVLAGIAFPSLATFLLGFFTVPDWLTPWVRLIMLALAILLPLVNGALSSRLPDEGKRPKGRALLTTILRGYPNSLALFVVLVWMMLVAPIGKIRALLRRWESVHVPIAVKPGSYDTVVNDLSAALERDGIDVGRRRAHWAYEIPGKVLAVLGGEAVRALVPARLTELYGEGFEMTLHPMDLSLLGRKMTLSHARAAIVRELAFTEAYQTWSKAAQAIEDRLVKAARAEDDLDAIGHELKVRDLGFEEWEILYRLLLQVKLRVSLTEMDAMGMPEEEKPPLGDRVTAAVRVLAGRANGR
;
A
#
# COMPACT_ATOMS: atom_id res chain seq x y z
N MET A 1 16.40 26.60 -33.99
CA MET A 1 17.16 25.89 -32.94
C MET A 1 16.50 26.21 -31.61
N LEU A 2 15.95 25.22 -30.89
CA LEU A 2 15.33 25.46 -29.58
C LEU A 2 16.40 26.03 -28.64
N PRO A 3 16.17 27.14 -27.94
CA PRO A 3 17.14 27.68 -27.01
C PRO A 3 17.45 26.60 -25.98
N VAL A 4 18.73 26.32 -25.74
CA VAL A 4 19.19 25.33 -24.76
C VAL A 4 18.49 25.55 -23.40
N GLY A 5 18.21 26.81 -23.04
CA GLY A 5 17.44 27.17 -21.83
C GLY A 5 16.00 26.63 -21.79
N VAL A 6 15.30 26.49 -22.92
CA VAL A 6 13.95 25.90 -22.98
C VAL A 6 14.01 24.39 -22.75
N VAL A 7 15.03 23.72 -23.27
CA VAL A 7 15.26 22.28 -23.04
C VAL A 7 15.62 22.03 -21.57
N PHE A 8 16.51 22.83 -20.97
CA PHE A 8 16.84 22.73 -19.54
C PHE A 8 15.66 23.10 -18.63
N ALA A 9 14.86 24.11 -18.96
CA ALA A 9 13.67 24.47 -18.18
C ALA A 9 12.57 23.40 -18.31
N PHE A 10 12.43 22.79 -19.48
CA PHE A 10 11.51 21.68 -19.71
C PHE A 10 11.98 20.43 -18.95
N ILE A 11 13.26 20.06 -19.07
CA ILE A 11 13.87 18.96 -18.32
C ILE A 11 13.79 19.23 -16.81
N GLY A 12 14.02 20.46 -16.34
CA GLY A 12 13.90 20.83 -14.93
C GLY A 12 12.47 20.75 -14.39
N ARG A 13 11.46 21.23 -15.14
CA ARG A 13 10.04 21.08 -14.76
C ARG A 13 9.54 19.65 -14.87
N GLN A 14 10.07 18.88 -15.81
CA GLN A 14 9.76 17.46 -15.94
C GLN A 14 10.47 16.66 -14.84
N LEU A 15 11.72 16.97 -14.51
CA LEU A 15 12.45 16.42 -13.37
C LEU A 15 11.71 16.73 -12.07
N GLY A 16 11.28 17.97 -11.83
CA GLY A 16 10.50 18.31 -10.64
C GLY A 16 9.20 17.51 -10.54
N ARG A 17 8.44 17.39 -11.65
CA ARG A 17 7.21 16.58 -11.68
C ARG A 17 7.48 15.08 -11.55
N VAL A 18 8.52 14.57 -12.21
CA VAL A 18 8.96 13.17 -12.13
C VAL A 18 9.53 12.87 -10.77
N LEU A 19 10.19 13.81 -10.10
CA LEU A 19 10.70 13.67 -8.74
C LEU A 19 9.52 13.64 -7.78
N THR A 20 8.58 14.59 -7.85
CA THR A 20 7.38 14.58 -7.01
C THR A 20 6.51 13.36 -7.25
N LEU A 21 6.36 12.92 -8.51
CA LEU A 21 5.67 11.67 -8.85
C LEU A 21 6.46 10.47 -8.34
N ALA A 22 7.74 10.34 -8.66
CA ALA A 22 8.58 9.24 -8.18
C ALA A 22 8.67 9.21 -6.65
N PHE A 23 8.54 10.35 -5.99
CA PHE A 23 8.51 10.46 -4.54
C PHE A 23 7.17 10.00 -3.98
N ASN A 24 6.05 10.46 -4.56
CA ASN A 24 4.71 10.02 -4.18
C ASN A 24 4.55 8.51 -4.42
N TRP A 25 5.08 8.02 -5.55
CA TRP A 25 5.11 6.62 -5.92
C TRP A 25 6.09 5.79 -5.10
N ALA A 26 7.32 6.25 -4.85
CA ALA A 26 8.27 5.55 -3.99
C ALA A 26 7.75 5.47 -2.56
N THR A 27 7.07 6.51 -2.08
CA THR A 27 6.44 6.52 -0.76
C THR A 27 5.33 5.46 -0.69
N ILE A 28 4.45 5.39 -1.71
CA ILE A 28 3.41 4.35 -1.81
C ILE A 28 4.01 2.94 -1.97
N VAL A 29 5.05 2.79 -2.79
CA VAL A 29 5.68 1.49 -3.11
C VAL A 29 6.55 0.98 -1.95
N LEU A 30 7.24 1.85 -1.22
CA LEU A 30 8.14 1.46 -0.12
C LEU A 30 7.41 1.27 1.21
N PHE A 31 6.30 1.98 1.41
CA PHE A 31 5.66 2.05 2.72
C PHE A 31 4.14 1.80 2.67
N GLY A 32 3.55 1.59 1.50
CA GLY A 32 2.09 1.54 1.32
C GLY A 32 1.44 2.92 1.38
N ARG A 33 0.11 2.96 1.48
CA ARG A 33 -0.59 4.20 1.84
C ARG A 33 -0.25 4.55 3.29
N ILE A 34 0.35 5.72 3.46
CA ILE A 34 0.83 6.18 4.77
C ILE A 34 -0.20 7.15 5.37
N PRO A 35 -0.51 7.02 6.67
CA PRO A 35 -1.30 8.01 7.40
C PRO A 35 -0.85 9.46 7.11
N GLN A 36 -1.78 10.38 6.85
CA GLN A 36 -1.46 11.77 6.47
C GLN A 36 -0.53 12.47 7.48
N ASP A 37 -0.63 12.14 8.77
CA ASP A 37 0.22 12.64 9.85
C ASP A 37 1.70 12.28 9.68
N ARG A 38 2.01 11.21 8.94
CA ARG A 38 3.38 10.72 8.71
C ARG A 38 3.96 11.12 7.37
N GLN A 39 3.11 11.55 6.44
CA GLN A 39 3.52 11.94 5.09
C GLN A 39 4.51 13.11 5.11
N MET A 40 4.33 14.09 6.00
CA MET A 40 5.23 15.24 6.13
C MET A 40 6.65 14.83 6.59
N TYR A 41 6.75 13.86 7.50
CA TYR A 41 8.05 13.39 7.97
C TYR A 41 8.79 12.62 6.87
N LEU A 42 8.09 11.76 6.14
CA LEU A 42 8.69 11.01 5.04
C LEU A 42 9.07 11.89 3.84
N SER A 43 8.26 12.92 3.56
CA SER A 43 8.59 13.92 2.54
C SER A 43 9.83 14.72 2.89
N GLY A 44 9.93 15.17 4.14
CA GLY A 44 11.15 15.80 4.66
C GLY A 44 12.35 14.85 4.56
N MET A 45 12.16 13.57 4.92
CA MET A 45 13.25 12.60 4.94
C MET A 45 13.86 12.34 3.56
N ALA A 46 13.02 12.08 2.58
CA ALA A 46 13.53 11.78 1.25
C ALA A 46 13.98 13.05 0.51
N ALA A 47 13.45 14.25 0.82
CA ALA A 47 14.01 15.51 0.34
C ALA A 47 15.44 15.74 0.86
N ALA A 48 15.67 15.56 2.16
CA ALA A 48 17.00 15.66 2.76
C ALA A 48 17.94 14.56 2.26
N ALA A 49 17.45 13.34 2.03
CA ALA A 49 18.23 12.25 1.43
C ALA A 49 18.69 12.57 0.00
N LEU A 50 17.84 13.20 -0.83
CA LEU A 50 18.21 13.61 -2.20
C LEU A 50 19.16 14.81 -2.21
N ALA A 51 18.93 15.78 -1.33
CA ALA A 51 19.77 16.97 -1.24
C ALA A 51 21.19 16.66 -0.75
N TRP A 52 21.35 15.68 0.15
CA TRP A 52 22.63 15.43 0.80
C TRP A 52 23.77 15.04 -0.17
N PRO A 53 23.61 14.10 -1.12
CA PRO A 53 24.65 13.80 -2.11
C PRO A 53 24.92 14.93 -3.08
N VAL A 54 23.93 15.77 -3.39
CA VAL A 54 24.13 16.98 -4.21
C VAL A 54 25.04 17.97 -3.48
N VAL A 55 24.82 18.16 -2.18
CA VAL A 55 25.69 18.99 -1.33
C VAL A 55 27.10 18.40 -1.27
N LEU A 56 27.25 17.09 -1.02
CA LEU A 56 28.55 16.43 -1.02
C LEU A 56 29.28 16.55 -2.37
N ALA A 57 28.56 16.37 -3.48
CA ALA A 57 29.11 16.51 -4.82
C ALA A 57 29.54 17.96 -5.10
N GLY A 58 28.80 18.96 -4.63
CA GLY A 58 29.21 20.35 -4.75
C GLY A 58 30.42 20.73 -3.87
N ILE A 59 30.61 20.07 -2.73
CA ILE A 59 31.82 20.21 -1.90
C ILE A 59 33.02 19.58 -2.61
N ALA A 60 32.85 18.37 -3.16
CA ALA A 60 33.91 17.64 -3.87
C ALA A 60 34.27 18.29 -5.21
N PHE A 61 33.28 18.85 -5.92
CA PHE A 61 33.41 19.46 -7.24
C PHE A 61 32.86 20.89 -7.20
N PRO A 62 33.69 21.91 -6.92
CA PRO A 62 33.25 23.30 -6.81
C PRO A 62 32.57 23.84 -8.08
N SER A 63 32.94 23.33 -9.26
CA SER A 63 32.29 23.66 -10.53
C SER A 63 30.81 23.26 -10.57
N LEU A 64 30.45 22.12 -9.95
CA LEU A 64 29.07 21.68 -9.82
C LEU A 64 28.29 22.59 -8.88
N ALA A 65 28.89 23.03 -7.77
CA ALA A 65 28.26 23.99 -6.87
C ALA A 65 27.97 25.32 -7.58
N THR A 66 28.93 25.87 -8.32
CA THR A 66 28.74 27.10 -9.10
C THR A 66 27.66 26.92 -10.17
N PHE A 67 27.64 25.78 -10.86
CA PHE A 67 26.60 25.45 -11.84
C PHE A 67 25.20 25.41 -11.21
N LEU A 68 25.04 24.70 -10.09
CA LEU A 68 23.78 24.59 -9.37
C LEU A 68 23.31 25.94 -8.81
N LEU A 69 24.24 26.71 -8.24
CA LEU A 69 23.95 28.05 -7.74
C LEU A 69 23.61 29.02 -8.88
N GLY A 70 24.07 28.77 -10.11
CA GLY A 70 23.69 29.57 -11.29
C GLY A 70 22.20 29.53 -11.62
N PHE A 71 21.44 28.57 -11.09
CA PHE A 71 19.97 28.56 -11.20
C PHE A 71 19.29 29.47 -10.17
N PHE A 72 20.04 30.01 -9.20
CA PHE A 72 19.54 30.87 -8.13
C PHE A 72 20.30 32.20 -8.11
N THR A 73 19.61 33.30 -7.82
CA THR A 73 20.28 34.58 -7.57
C THR A 73 20.92 34.54 -6.18
N VAL A 74 22.21 34.22 -6.10
CA VAL A 74 22.97 34.23 -4.84
C VAL A 74 23.40 35.67 -4.56
N PRO A 75 23.00 36.27 -3.43
CA PRO A 75 23.48 37.59 -3.05
C PRO A 75 25.00 37.62 -2.85
N ASP A 76 25.67 38.70 -3.24
CA ASP A 76 27.14 38.81 -3.18
C ASP A 76 27.71 38.59 -1.76
N TRP A 77 26.96 38.96 -0.73
CA TRP A 77 27.36 38.77 0.67
C TRP A 77 27.36 37.30 1.11
N LEU A 78 26.62 36.43 0.42
CA LEU A 78 26.52 34.99 0.71
C LEU A 78 27.67 34.19 0.08
N THR A 79 28.29 34.71 -0.99
CA THR A 79 29.39 34.08 -1.73
C THR A 79 30.53 33.53 -0.84
N PRO A 80 31.08 34.30 0.13
CA PRO A 80 32.13 33.77 1.02
C PRO A 80 31.62 32.68 1.98
N TRP A 81 30.33 32.67 2.32
CA TRP A 81 29.72 31.73 3.24
C TRP A 81 29.25 30.44 2.57
N VAL A 82 29.17 30.39 1.23
CA VAL A 82 28.65 29.23 0.48
C VAL A 82 29.32 27.94 0.93
N ARG A 83 30.65 27.90 1.03
CA ARG A 83 31.37 26.69 1.45
C ARG A 83 31.04 26.27 2.88
N LEU A 84 30.97 27.23 3.80
CA LEU A 84 30.60 26.98 5.20
C LEU A 84 29.15 26.47 5.30
N ILE A 85 28.23 27.06 4.55
CA ILE A 85 26.83 26.64 4.48
C ILE A 85 26.73 25.23 3.90
N MET A 86 27.48 24.91 2.84
CA MET A 86 27.49 23.56 2.26
C MET A 86 28.06 22.53 3.23
N LEU A 87 29.15 22.85 3.94
CA LEU A 87 29.70 21.97 4.98
C LEU A 87 28.69 21.77 6.13
N ALA A 88 28.04 22.84 6.56
CA ALA A 88 26.98 22.75 7.57
C ALA A 88 25.82 21.88 7.08
N LEU A 89 25.35 22.06 5.85
CA LEU A 89 24.30 21.24 5.25
C LEU A 89 24.71 19.76 5.11
N ALA A 90 25.97 19.47 4.75
CA ALA A 90 26.48 18.11 4.66
C ALA A 90 26.43 17.36 6.00
N ILE A 91 26.56 18.09 7.11
CA ILE A 91 26.45 17.55 8.47
C ILE A 91 25.00 17.50 8.94
N LEU A 92 24.23 18.57 8.69
CA LEU A 92 22.87 18.73 9.22
C LEU A 92 21.83 17.88 8.49
N LEU A 93 21.91 17.72 7.17
CA LEU A 93 20.87 17.01 6.40
C LEU A 93 20.68 15.55 6.88
N PRO A 94 21.74 14.76 7.14
CA PRO A 94 21.56 13.43 7.69
C PRO A 94 21.01 13.43 9.12
N LEU A 95 21.41 14.40 9.95
CA LEU A 95 20.88 14.54 11.32
C LEU A 95 19.39 14.87 11.31
N VAL A 96 18.94 15.72 10.38
CA VAL A 96 17.51 15.99 10.14
C VAL A 96 16.80 14.70 9.76
N ASN A 97 17.37 13.86 8.89
CA ASN A 97 16.79 12.55 8.56
C ASN A 97 16.66 11.63 9.76
N GLY A 98 17.68 11.55 10.61
CA GLY A 98 17.60 10.77 11.84
C GLY A 98 16.56 11.33 12.82
N ALA A 99 16.46 12.65 12.93
CA ALA A 99 15.46 13.32 13.77
C ALA A 99 14.02 13.07 13.27
N LEU A 100 13.78 13.21 11.97
CA LEU A 100 12.48 12.92 11.36
C LEU A 100 12.12 11.44 11.51
N SER A 101 13.09 10.54 11.31
CA SER A 101 12.88 9.09 11.49
C SER A 101 12.50 8.73 12.94
N SER A 102 13.03 9.45 13.94
CA SER A 102 12.68 9.23 15.36
C SER A 102 11.21 9.52 15.69
N ARG A 103 10.50 10.25 14.82
CA ARG A 103 9.08 10.59 14.98
C ARG A 103 8.12 9.60 14.32
N LEU A 104 8.62 8.68 13.49
CA LEU A 104 7.81 7.66 12.81
C LEU A 104 7.19 6.62 13.75
N PRO A 105 7.87 6.15 14.83
CA PRO A 105 7.24 5.27 15.81
C PRO A 105 6.10 5.97 16.55
N ASP A 106 5.08 5.18 16.95
CA ASP A 106 3.98 5.65 17.79
C ASP A 106 4.51 6.32 19.06
N GLU A 107 3.76 7.27 19.64
CA GLU A 107 4.24 8.12 20.73
C GLU A 107 4.82 7.34 21.92
N GLY A 108 4.22 6.18 22.24
CA GLY A 108 4.68 5.28 23.30
C GLY A 108 5.94 4.47 22.98
N LYS A 109 6.33 4.37 21.70
CA LYS A 109 7.52 3.65 21.23
C LYS A 109 8.63 4.57 20.73
N ARG A 110 8.47 5.90 20.87
CA ARG A 110 9.49 6.87 20.45
C ARG A 110 10.77 6.71 21.29
N PRO A 111 11.95 6.71 20.65
CA PRO A 111 13.22 6.56 21.37
C PRO A 111 13.46 7.74 22.31
N LYS A 112 13.89 7.47 23.55
CA LYS A 112 14.21 8.49 24.57
C LYS A 112 15.67 8.38 25.02
N GLY A 113 16.25 9.49 25.47
CA GLY A 113 17.61 9.55 26.01
C GLY A 113 18.67 9.08 25.00
N ARG A 114 19.50 8.10 25.39
CA ARG A 114 20.57 7.56 24.53
C ARG A 114 20.04 6.96 23.23
N ALA A 115 18.85 6.34 23.25
CA ALA A 115 18.25 5.78 22.04
C ALA A 115 17.95 6.87 21.01
N LEU A 116 17.49 8.05 21.45
CA LEU A 116 17.21 9.19 20.55
C LEU A 116 18.48 9.65 19.83
N LEU A 117 19.58 9.80 20.58
CA LEU A 117 20.86 10.21 20.00
C LEU A 117 21.36 9.18 18.98
N THR A 118 21.23 7.87 19.28
CA THR A 118 21.60 6.82 18.33
C THR A 118 20.73 6.82 17.08
N THR A 119 19.43 7.12 17.20
CA THR A 119 18.51 7.24 16.04
C THR A 119 18.87 8.44 15.18
N ILE A 120 19.20 9.58 15.79
CA ILE A 120 19.64 10.79 15.06
C ILE A 120 20.94 10.51 14.30
N LEU A 121 21.93 9.88 14.95
CA LEU A 121 23.21 9.53 14.32
C LEU A 121 23.06 8.45 13.22
N ARG A 122 22.10 7.53 13.35
CA ARG A 122 21.73 6.61 12.25
C ARG A 122 21.15 7.34 11.03
N GLY A 123 20.86 8.63 11.12
CA GLY A 123 20.51 9.48 10.00
C GLY A 123 21.54 9.50 8.86
N TYR A 124 22.83 9.31 9.13
CA TYR A 124 23.89 9.20 8.10
C TYR A 124 23.72 7.98 7.19
N PRO A 125 23.78 6.73 7.69
CA PRO A 125 23.56 5.56 6.85
C PRO A 125 22.14 5.52 6.27
N ASN A 126 21.13 5.97 7.01
CA ASN A 126 19.74 6.00 6.52
C ASN A 126 19.55 6.96 5.35
N SER A 127 20.16 8.15 5.38
CA SER A 127 20.11 9.11 4.27
C SER A 127 20.71 8.53 2.99
N LEU A 128 21.84 7.84 3.11
CA LEU A 128 22.47 7.17 1.97
C LEU A 128 21.58 6.05 1.42
N ALA A 129 20.99 5.24 2.31
CA ALA A 129 20.07 4.18 1.94
C ALA A 129 18.87 4.72 1.15
N LEU A 130 18.20 5.74 1.71
CA LEU A 130 17.07 6.40 1.08
C LEU A 130 17.46 6.99 -0.27
N PHE A 131 18.60 7.66 -0.37
CA PHE A 131 19.09 8.19 -1.64
C PHE A 131 19.25 7.10 -2.71
N VAL A 132 19.97 6.02 -2.39
CA VAL A 132 20.20 4.91 -3.33
C VAL A 132 18.88 4.32 -3.80
N VAL A 133 17.94 4.10 -2.88
CA VAL A 133 16.61 3.56 -3.17
C VAL A 133 15.81 4.52 -4.07
N LEU A 134 15.81 5.82 -3.77
CA LEU A 134 15.08 6.83 -4.55
C LEU A 134 15.65 6.94 -5.97
N VAL A 135 16.97 7.00 -6.12
CA VAL A 135 17.62 7.04 -7.44
C VAL A 135 17.34 5.76 -8.22
N TRP A 136 17.42 4.61 -7.56
CA TRP A 136 17.08 3.33 -8.19
C TRP A 136 15.63 3.30 -8.67
N MET A 137 14.68 3.74 -7.84
CA MET A 137 13.26 3.84 -8.22
C MET A 137 13.02 4.84 -9.35
N MET A 138 13.73 5.97 -9.34
CA MET A 138 13.68 6.96 -10.42
C MET A 138 14.12 6.37 -11.76
N LEU A 139 15.01 5.38 -11.77
CA LEU A 139 15.46 4.67 -12.96
C LEU A 139 14.53 3.51 -13.35
N VAL A 140 14.08 2.71 -12.38
CA VAL A 140 13.30 1.48 -12.63
C VAL A 140 11.83 1.77 -12.94
N ALA A 141 11.18 2.70 -12.24
CA ALA A 141 9.75 2.97 -12.40
C ALA A 141 9.37 3.40 -13.85
N PRO A 142 10.14 4.29 -14.52
CA PRO A 142 9.88 4.61 -15.93
C PRO A 142 9.98 3.40 -16.86
N ILE A 143 10.95 2.50 -16.63
CA ILE A 143 11.15 1.30 -17.47
C ILE A 143 9.92 0.38 -17.38
N GLY A 144 9.41 0.16 -16.17
CA GLY A 144 8.18 -0.59 -15.96
C GLY A 144 6.98 0.03 -16.69
N LYS A 145 6.82 1.35 -16.57
CA LYS A 145 5.72 2.09 -17.22
C LYS A 145 5.81 2.07 -18.75
N ILE A 146 7.01 2.18 -19.31
CA ILE A 146 7.23 2.09 -20.76
C ILE A 146 6.88 0.68 -21.26
N ARG A 147 7.31 -0.37 -20.55
CA ARG A 147 6.97 -1.76 -20.93
C ARG A 147 5.46 -1.99 -20.89
N ALA A 148 4.78 -1.49 -19.85
CA ALA A 148 3.32 -1.59 -19.74
C ALA A 148 2.61 -0.84 -20.89
N LEU A 149 3.07 0.38 -21.21
CA LEU A 149 2.53 1.18 -22.31
C LEU A 149 2.72 0.49 -23.68
N LEU A 150 3.91 -0.06 -23.92
CA LEU A 150 4.23 -0.82 -25.15
C LEU A 150 3.33 -2.06 -25.30
N ARG A 151 3.00 -2.72 -24.19
CA ARG A 151 2.09 -3.87 -24.17
C ARG A 151 0.60 -3.50 -24.13
N ARG A 152 0.25 -2.21 -24.10
CA ARG A 152 -1.12 -1.69 -23.88
C ARG A 152 -1.78 -2.27 -22.63
N TRP A 153 -0.98 -2.44 -21.58
CA TRP A 153 -1.46 -2.92 -20.29
C TRP A 153 -1.74 -1.75 -19.37
N GLU A 154 -2.78 -1.90 -18.57
CA GLU A 154 -3.11 -0.98 -17.49
C GLU A 154 -2.47 -1.48 -16.18
N SER A 155 -2.18 -0.55 -15.28
CA SER A 155 -1.63 -0.83 -13.96
C SER A 155 -2.61 -0.37 -12.89
N VAL A 156 -2.95 -1.25 -11.96
CA VAL A 156 -3.75 -0.93 -10.78
C VAL A 156 -2.98 -1.35 -9.52
N HIS A 157 -3.03 -0.50 -8.50
CA HIS A 157 -2.45 -0.77 -7.19
C HIS A 157 -3.59 -0.91 -6.19
N VAL A 158 -3.56 -1.99 -5.40
CA VAL A 158 -4.50 -2.23 -4.31
C VAL A 158 -3.68 -2.20 -3.01
N PRO A 159 -3.88 -1.19 -2.15
CA PRO A 159 -3.12 -1.09 -0.91
C PRO A 159 -3.55 -2.20 0.04
N ILE A 160 -2.58 -2.98 0.50
CA ILE A 160 -2.78 -4.07 1.46
C ILE A 160 -1.59 -4.11 2.41
N ALA A 161 -1.77 -4.55 3.65
CA ALA A 161 -0.67 -4.79 4.59
C ALA A 161 -0.70 -6.25 5.06
N VAL A 162 0.22 -7.06 4.53
CA VAL A 162 0.30 -8.49 4.84
C VAL A 162 0.73 -8.69 6.30
N LYS A 163 0.01 -9.52 7.05
CA LYS A 163 0.36 -9.82 8.44
C LYS A 163 1.69 -10.59 8.51
N PRO A 164 2.50 -10.37 9.58
CA PRO A 164 3.79 -11.05 9.72
C PRO A 164 3.65 -12.57 9.67
N GLY A 165 4.42 -13.23 8.80
CA GLY A 165 4.42 -14.69 8.65
C GLY A 165 3.32 -15.27 7.74
N SER A 166 2.39 -14.44 7.26
CA SER A 166 1.24 -14.91 6.44
C SER A 166 1.41 -14.71 4.93
N TYR A 167 2.61 -14.31 4.47
CA TYR A 167 2.85 -13.98 3.06
C TYR A 167 2.47 -15.11 2.10
N ASP A 168 2.98 -16.33 2.35
CA ASP A 168 2.70 -17.48 1.48
C ASP A 168 1.21 -17.87 1.51
N THR A 169 0.55 -17.72 2.66
CA THR A 169 -0.90 -17.93 2.79
C THR A 169 -1.67 -16.94 1.93
N VAL A 170 -1.36 -15.64 2.01
CA VAL A 170 -2.02 -14.60 1.20
C VAL A 170 -1.78 -14.84 -0.30
N VAL A 171 -0.58 -15.26 -0.71
CA VAL A 171 -0.32 -15.65 -2.12
C VAL A 171 -1.21 -16.81 -2.55
N ASN A 172 -1.37 -17.83 -1.70
CA ASN A 172 -2.22 -18.98 -2.00
C ASN A 172 -3.69 -18.58 -2.13
N ASP A 173 -4.20 -17.77 -1.19
CA ASP A 173 -5.59 -17.32 -1.18
C ASP A 173 -5.91 -16.49 -2.42
N LEU A 174 -5.00 -15.57 -2.80
CA LEU A 174 -5.16 -14.75 -4.01
C LEU A 174 -5.06 -15.58 -5.30
N SER A 175 -4.17 -16.58 -5.36
CA SER A 175 -4.10 -17.53 -6.50
C SER A 175 -5.42 -18.27 -6.66
N ALA A 176 -5.93 -18.84 -5.57
CA ALA A 176 -7.19 -19.56 -5.57
C ALA A 176 -8.38 -18.67 -5.95
N ALA A 177 -8.41 -17.42 -5.49
CA ALA A 177 -9.45 -16.46 -5.86
C ALA A 177 -9.46 -16.12 -7.35
N LEU A 178 -8.27 -15.99 -7.96
CA LEU A 178 -8.14 -15.73 -9.40
C LEU A 178 -8.56 -16.97 -10.23
N GLU A 179 -8.15 -18.16 -9.81
CA GLU A 179 -8.53 -19.42 -10.46
C GLU A 179 -10.04 -19.67 -10.39
N ARG A 180 -10.70 -19.38 -9.25
CA ARG A 180 -12.17 -19.46 -9.12
C ARG A 180 -12.93 -18.57 -10.10
N ASP A 181 -12.34 -17.43 -10.46
CA ASP A 181 -12.90 -16.47 -11.42
C ASP A 181 -12.44 -16.75 -12.87
N GLY A 182 -11.81 -17.90 -13.13
CA GLY A 182 -11.39 -18.34 -14.47
C GLY A 182 -10.12 -17.68 -14.99
N ILE A 183 -9.29 -17.11 -14.10
CA ILE A 183 -8.00 -16.52 -14.44
C ILE A 183 -6.90 -17.50 -14.03
N ASP A 184 -6.45 -18.32 -15.00
CA ASP A 184 -5.34 -19.25 -14.78
C ASP A 184 -4.05 -18.49 -14.50
N VAL A 185 -3.47 -18.73 -13.32
CA VAL A 185 -2.23 -18.10 -12.87
C VAL A 185 -1.17 -19.11 -12.50
N GLY A 186 0.02 -18.96 -13.07
CA GLY A 186 1.23 -19.63 -12.63
C GLY A 186 1.99 -18.77 -11.62
N ARG A 187 2.92 -19.40 -10.88
CA ARG A 187 3.81 -18.69 -9.94
C ARG A 187 5.20 -18.55 -10.54
N ARG A 188 5.75 -17.34 -10.50
CA ARG A 188 7.14 -17.08 -10.83
C ARG A 188 7.78 -16.17 -9.78
N ARG A 189 9.11 -16.15 -9.77
CA ARG A 189 9.84 -15.16 -8.97
C ARG A 189 9.78 -13.81 -9.69
N ALA A 190 9.50 -12.75 -8.93
CA ALA A 190 9.50 -11.41 -9.48
C ALA A 190 10.89 -11.06 -10.04
N HIS A 191 10.91 -10.20 -11.05
CA HIS A 191 12.17 -9.78 -11.67
C HIS A 191 13.08 -9.08 -10.64
N TRP A 192 14.37 -9.45 -10.62
CA TRP A 192 15.38 -9.02 -9.63
C TRP A 192 15.46 -7.50 -9.39
N ALA A 193 15.10 -6.68 -10.38
CA ALA A 193 15.10 -5.22 -10.30
C ALA A 193 14.14 -4.67 -9.21
N TYR A 194 13.11 -5.42 -8.84
CA TYR A 194 12.15 -5.07 -7.80
C TYR A 194 12.53 -5.60 -6.40
N GLU A 195 13.50 -6.52 -6.31
CA GLU A 195 13.99 -7.04 -5.02
C GLU A 195 15.12 -6.18 -4.41
N ILE A 196 15.87 -5.47 -5.25
CA ILE A 196 17.04 -4.67 -4.84
C ILE A 196 16.69 -3.58 -3.82
N PRO A 197 15.62 -2.78 -3.99
CA PRO A 197 15.24 -1.75 -3.01
C PRO A 197 15.03 -2.35 -1.62
N GLY A 198 14.30 -3.47 -1.55
CA GLY A 198 14.08 -4.19 -0.31
C GLY A 198 15.38 -4.67 0.32
N LYS A 199 16.29 -5.27 -0.47
CA LYS A 199 17.60 -5.75 0.03
C LYS A 199 18.49 -4.62 0.52
N VAL A 200 18.53 -3.48 -0.16
CA VAL A 200 19.30 -2.29 0.26
C VAL A 200 18.75 -1.72 1.56
N LEU A 201 17.42 -1.62 1.68
CA LEU A 201 16.76 -1.20 2.92
C LEU A 201 16.96 -2.21 4.06
N ALA A 202 16.95 -3.50 3.77
CA ALA A 202 17.23 -4.55 4.74
C ALA A 202 18.67 -4.46 5.28
N VAL A 203 19.65 -4.21 4.41
CA VAL A 203 21.06 -4.08 4.83
C VAL A 203 21.26 -2.81 5.67
N LEU A 204 20.64 -1.69 5.30
CA LEU A 204 20.92 -0.38 5.88
C LEU A 204 19.94 0.05 7.00
N GLY A 205 18.68 -0.40 6.94
CA GLY A 205 17.60 -0.05 7.87
C GLY A 205 17.54 -0.88 9.16
N GLY A 206 18.42 -1.86 9.31
CA GLY A 206 18.49 -2.71 10.50
C GLY A 206 17.34 -3.73 10.60
N GLU A 207 17.28 -4.42 11.75
CA GLU A 207 16.43 -5.61 11.96
C GLU A 207 14.93 -5.35 11.82
N ALA A 208 14.46 -4.16 12.22
CA ALA A 208 13.06 -3.75 12.11
C ALA A 208 12.60 -3.58 10.65
N VAL A 209 13.49 -3.13 9.75
CA VAL A 209 13.19 -3.00 8.32
C VAL A 209 13.37 -4.33 7.60
N ARG A 210 14.35 -5.16 8.02
CA ARG A 210 14.49 -6.54 7.52
C ARG A 210 13.24 -7.38 7.74
N ALA A 211 12.59 -7.22 8.89
CA ALA A 211 11.36 -7.96 9.22
C ALA A 211 10.17 -7.57 8.32
N LEU A 212 10.20 -6.38 7.72
CA LEU A 212 9.15 -5.84 6.85
C LEU A 212 9.42 -6.06 5.36
N VAL A 213 10.63 -6.49 4.98
CA VAL A 213 11.03 -6.76 3.60
C VAL A 213 11.03 -8.28 3.37
N PRO A 214 10.15 -8.81 2.50
CA PRO A 214 10.16 -10.21 2.13
C PRO A 214 11.49 -10.54 1.47
N ALA A 215 12.10 -11.65 1.91
CA ALA A 215 13.29 -12.17 1.27
C ALA A 215 13.04 -12.61 -0.19
N ARG A 216 11.76 -12.80 -0.57
CA ARG A 216 11.31 -13.34 -1.86
C ARG A 216 9.98 -12.69 -2.27
N LEU A 217 9.96 -12.01 -3.42
CA LEU A 217 8.73 -11.47 -4.00
C LEU A 217 8.15 -12.49 -4.98
N THR A 218 6.93 -12.95 -4.71
CA THR A 218 6.20 -13.87 -5.59
C THR A 218 5.34 -13.10 -6.57
N GLU A 219 5.41 -13.48 -7.84
CA GLU A 219 4.60 -12.94 -8.92
C GLU A 219 3.67 -14.03 -9.44
N LEU A 220 2.37 -13.73 -9.50
CA LEU A 220 1.38 -14.54 -10.20
C LEU A 220 1.27 -14.04 -11.64
N TYR A 221 1.34 -14.95 -12.62
CA TYR A 221 1.32 -14.59 -14.03
C TYR A 221 0.31 -15.44 -14.79
N GLY A 222 -0.42 -14.83 -15.72
CA GLY A 222 -1.39 -15.48 -16.59
C GLY A 222 -1.39 -14.84 -17.98
N GLU A 223 -2.30 -15.26 -18.86
CA GLU A 223 -2.32 -14.76 -20.23
C GLU A 223 -2.79 -13.30 -20.32
N GLY A 224 -1.82 -12.37 -20.40
CA GLY A 224 -2.12 -10.93 -20.42
C GLY A 224 -2.45 -10.35 -19.05
N PHE A 225 -1.97 -11.00 -17.99
CA PHE A 225 -2.13 -10.61 -16.60
C PHE A 225 -0.86 -10.92 -15.80
N GLU A 226 -0.41 -9.99 -14.96
CA GLU A 226 0.69 -10.14 -14.03
C GLU A 226 0.29 -9.48 -12.70
N MET A 227 0.53 -10.16 -11.59
CA MET A 227 0.27 -9.66 -10.25
C MET A 227 1.49 -9.86 -9.37
N THR A 228 1.99 -8.79 -8.78
CA THR A 228 3.11 -8.87 -7.82
C THR A 228 2.63 -8.47 -6.43
N LEU A 229 2.79 -9.38 -5.47
CA LEU A 229 2.48 -9.15 -4.08
C LEU A 229 3.67 -8.51 -3.35
N HIS A 230 3.54 -7.24 -2.98
CA HIS A 230 4.41 -6.57 -2.03
C HIS A 230 3.78 -6.61 -0.63
N PRO A 231 4.56 -6.42 0.46
CA PRO A 231 4.02 -6.41 1.82
C PRO A 231 2.95 -5.36 2.06
N MET A 232 3.11 -4.21 1.40
CA MET A 232 2.32 -3.00 1.62
C MET A 232 1.49 -2.60 0.40
N ASP A 233 1.55 -3.39 -0.68
CA ASP A 233 0.88 -3.09 -1.94
C ASP A 233 0.68 -4.35 -2.78
N LEU A 234 -0.41 -4.39 -3.53
CA LEU A 234 -0.63 -5.38 -4.56
C LEU A 234 -0.67 -4.68 -5.91
N SER A 235 0.32 -4.98 -6.76
CA SER A 235 0.36 -4.44 -8.11
C SER A 235 -0.25 -5.42 -9.10
N LEU A 236 -1.17 -4.91 -9.93
CA LEU A 236 -1.89 -5.66 -10.94
C LEU A 236 -1.62 -5.01 -12.30
N LEU A 237 -1.18 -5.81 -13.26
CA LEU A 237 -0.83 -5.40 -14.61
C LEU A 237 -1.57 -6.29 -15.59
N GLY A 238 -2.18 -5.72 -16.62
CA GLY A 238 -2.79 -6.56 -17.65
C GLY A 238 -3.69 -5.82 -18.62
N ARG A 239 -4.37 -6.61 -19.46
CA ARG A 239 -5.42 -6.10 -20.37
C ARG A 239 -6.60 -5.56 -19.55
N LYS A 240 -7.15 -4.42 -19.94
CA LYS A 240 -8.22 -3.69 -19.23
C LYS A 240 -9.34 -4.58 -18.67
N MET A 241 -9.90 -5.47 -19.50
CA MET A 241 -10.99 -6.36 -19.06
C MET A 241 -10.52 -7.38 -18.02
N THR A 242 -9.47 -8.14 -18.33
CA THR A 242 -8.87 -9.12 -17.40
C THR A 242 -8.48 -8.48 -16.08
N LEU A 243 -7.91 -7.28 -16.12
CA LEU A 243 -7.50 -6.51 -14.95
C LEU A 243 -8.70 -6.10 -14.08
N SER A 244 -9.82 -5.70 -14.70
CA SER A 244 -11.05 -5.35 -13.98
C SER A 244 -11.66 -6.56 -13.27
N HIS A 245 -11.69 -7.72 -13.92
CA HIS A 245 -12.17 -8.97 -13.33
C HIS A 245 -11.25 -9.43 -12.18
N ALA A 246 -9.93 -9.46 -12.42
CA ALA A 246 -8.95 -9.81 -11.39
C ALA A 246 -9.08 -8.91 -10.15
N ARG A 247 -9.20 -7.58 -10.35
CA ARG A 247 -9.42 -6.64 -9.24
C ARG A 247 -10.69 -6.95 -8.46
N ALA A 248 -11.79 -7.28 -9.13
CA ALA A 248 -13.03 -7.65 -8.46
C ALA A 248 -12.90 -8.97 -7.67
N ALA A 249 -12.21 -9.97 -8.21
CA ALA A 249 -11.90 -11.22 -7.51
C ALA A 249 -11.10 -10.95 -6.23
N ILE A 250 -10.03 -10.19 -6.38
CA ILE A 250 -9.07 -9.88 -5.31
C ILE A 250 -9.71 -9.06 -4.20
N VAL A 251 -10.43 -7.98 -4.52
CA VAL A 251 -11.06 -7.12 -3.49
C VAL A 251 -12.12 -7.87 -2.70
N ARG A 252 -12.79 -8.87 -3.30
CA ARG A 252 -13.72 -9.76 -2.59
C ARG A 252 -12.99 -10.69 -1.64
N GLU A 253 -11.88 -11.30 -2.08
CA GLU A 253 -11.15 -12.26 -1.24
C GLU A 253 -10.35 -11.58 -0.13
N LEU A 254 -9.72 -10.42 -0.42
CA LEU A 254 -8.88 -9.67 0.51
C LEU A 254 -9.56 -9.32 1.84
N ALA A 255 -10.89 -9.29 1.89
CA ALA A 255 -11.65 -9.07 3.12
C ALA A 255 -11.49 -10.19 4.15
N PHE A 256 -11.03 -11.37 3.70
CA PHE A 256 -10.98 -12.59 4.48
C PHE A 256 -9.60 -13.25 4.49
N THR A 257 -8.58 -12.57 3.97
CA THR A 257 -7.20 -13.05 4.02
C THR A 257 -6.46 -12.47 5.22
N GLU A 258 -5.26 -12.97 5.50
CA GLU A 258 -4.37 -12.43 6.53
C GLU A 258 -3.62 -11.16 6.05
N ALA A 259 -4.32 -10.28 5.33
CA ALA A 259 -3.82 -8.98 4.88
C ALA A 259 -4.83 -7.89 5.24
N TYR A 260 -4.34 -6.82 5.89
CA TYR A 260 -5.16 -5.65 6.18
C TYR A 260 -5.40 -4.84 4.91
N GLN A 261 -6.60 -4.31 4.72
CA GLN A 261 -6.88 -3.27 3.73
C GLN A 261 -6.69 -1.86 4.31
N THR A 262 -6.49 -1.76 5.62
CA THR A 262 -6.29 -0.51 6.37
C THR A 262 -4.84 -0.33 6.84
N TRP A 263 -4.43 0.91 7.10
CA TRP A 263 -3.03 1.27 7.38
C TRP A 263 -2.80 1.87 8.77
N SER A 264 -3.82 2.47 9.39
CA SER A 264 -3.73 2.92 10.78
C SER A 264 -4.01 1.77 11.73
N LYS A 265 -3.31 1.76 12.88
CA LYS A 265 -3.54 0.73 13.91
C LYS A 265 -4.96 0.76 14.46
N ALA A 266 -5.57 1.95 14.50
CA ALA A 266 -6.95 2.12 14.91
C ALA A 266 -7.89 1.38 13.96
N ALA A 267 -7.69 1.53 12.64
CA ALA A 267 -8.47 0.86 11.64
C ALA A 267 -8.18 -0.65 11.58
N GLN A 268 -6.91 -1.06 11.67
CA GLN A 268 -6.51 -2.48 11.70
C GLN A 268 -7.12 -3.23 12.89
N ALA A 269 -7.24 -2.58 14.05
CA ALA A 269 -7.91 -3.17 15.21
C ALA A 269 -9.40 -3.43 14.95
N ILE A 270 -10.09 -2.55 14.23
CA ILE A 270 -11.49 -2.76 13.82
C ILE A 270 -11.56 -3.89 12.79
N GLU A 271 -10.64 -3.94 11.83
CA GLU A 271 -10.55 -5.00 10.82
C GLU A 271 -10.36 -6.39 11.46
N ASP A 272 -9.46 -6.52 12.46
CA ASP A 272 -9.30 -7.74 13.23
C ASP A 272 -10.59 -8.16 13.96
N ARG A 273 -11.34 -7.19 14.51
CA ARG A 273 -12.64 -7.46 15.14
C ARG A 273 -13.68 -7.91 14.12
N LEU A 274 -13.70 -7.35 12.91
CA LEU A 274 -14.58 -7.78 11.83
C LEU A 274 -14.30 -9.23 11.40
N VAL A 275 -13.03 -9.63 11.35
CA VAL A 275 -12.64 -11.04 11.07
C VAL A 275 -13.14 -11.98 12.17
N LYS A 276 -13.02 -11.58 13.44
CA LYS A 276 -13.57 -12.35 14.58
C LYS A 276 -15.09 -12.43 14.51
N ALA A 277 -15.76 -11.32 14.19
CA ALA A 277 -17.20 -11.30 14.06
C ALA A 277 -17.70 -12.19 12.90
N ALA A 278 -16.94 -12.32 11.81
CA ALA A 278 -17.22 -13.27 10.74
C ALA A 278 -17.17 -14.74 11.18
N ARG A 279 -16.49 -15.03 12.30
CA ARG A 279 -16.45 -16.36 12.96
C ARG A 279 -17.41 -16.46 14.15
N ALA A 280 -18.30 -15.48 14.33
CA ALA A 280 -19.19 -15.36 15.47
C ALA A 280 -18.48 -15.23 16.83
N GLU A 281 -17.25 -14.69 16.84
CA GLU A 281 -16.43 -14.47 18.05
C GLU A 281 -16.47 -13.03 18.58
N ASP A 282 -17.16 -12.11 17.89
CA ASP A 282 -17.32 -10.70 18.27
C ASP A 282 -18.67 -10.15 17.76
N ASP A 283 -19.15 -9.05 18.35
CA ASP A 283 -20.44 -8.43 18.04
C ASP A 283 -20.32 -7.41 16.89
N LEU A 284 -20.98 -7.73 15.77
CA LEU A 284 -21.06 -6.89 14.58
C LEU A 284 -21.69 -5.52 14.82
N ASP A 285 -22.68 -5.42 15.71
CA ASP A 285 -23.38 -4.16 15.94
C ASP A 285 -22.58 -3.22 16.84
N ALA A 286 -21.86 -3.76 17.83
CA ALA A 286 -20.87 -3.01 18.60
C ALA A 286 -19.77 -2.43 17.70
N ILE A 287 -19.26 -3.22 16.73
CA ILE A 287 -18.27 -2.74 15.75
C ILE A 287 -18.87 -1.62 14.88
N GLY A 288 -20.11 -1.79 14.42
CA GLY A 288 -20.82 -0.78 13.64
C GLY A 288 -21.02 0.55 14.40
N HIS A 289 -21.24 0.49 15.72
CA HIS A 289 -21.30 1.69 16.57
C HIS A 289 -19.93 2.35 16.72
N GLU A 290 -18.87 1.57 16.96
CA GLU A 290 -17.50 2.10 17.06
C GLU A 290 -17.09 2.85 15.78
N LEU A 291 -17.41 2.28 14.62
CA LEU A 291 -17.11 2.87 13.31
C LEU A 291 -17.79 4.23 13.08
N LYS A 292 -18.94 4.50 13.73
CA LYS A 292 -19.66 5.78 13.62
C LYS A 292 -19.04 6.90 14.46
N VAL A 293 -18.42 6.55 15.59
CA VAL A 293 -17.96 7.52 16.59
C VAL A 293 -16.46 7.78 16.47
N ARG A 294 -15.70 6.80 15.95
CA ARG A 294 -14.25 6.91 15.86
C ARG A 294 -13.83 7.84 14.73
N ASP A 295 -12.94 8.77 15.04
CA ASP A 295 -12.33 9.65 14.05
C ASP A 295 -11.33 8.86 13.20
N LEU A 296 -11.74 8.55 11.97
CA LEU A 296 -10.98 7.79 11.00
C LEU A 296 -10.90 8.59 9.70
N GLY A 297 -9.80 8.46 8.98
CA GLY A 297 -9.71 9.02 7.63
C GLY A 297 -10.82 8.45 6.75
N PHE A 298 -11.44 9.30 5.93
CA PHE A 298 -12.60 8.92 5.10
C PHE A 298 -12.38 7.63 4.30
N GLU A 299 -11.19 7.44 3.74
CA GLU A 299 -10.86 6.24 2.96
C GLU A 299 -10.80 4.96 3.82
N GLU A 300 -10.21 5.02 5.03
CA GLU A 300 -10.20 3.87 5.94
C GLU A 300 -11.61 3.56 6.44
N TRP A 301 -12.40 4.59 6.68
CA TRP A 301 -13.81 4.44 7.05
C TRP A 301 -14.61 3.74 5.94
N GLU A 302 -14.45 4.13 4.68
CA GLU A 302 -15.12 3.47 3.54
C GLU A 302 -14.72 2.00 3.41
N ILE A 303 -13.42 1.69 3.61
CA ILE A 303 -12.92 0.31 3.59
C ILE A 303 -13.57 -0.51 4.71
N LEU A 304 -13.52 -0.03 5.95
CA LEU A 304 -14.10 -0.72 7.10
C LEU A 304 -15.61 -0.85 7.00
N TYR A 305 -16.30 0.16 6.48
CA TYR A 305 -17.74 0.12 6.24
C TYR A 305 -18.09 -0.94 5.18
N ARG A 306 -17.33 -1.02 4.09
CA ARG A 306 -17.48 -2.08 3.09
C ARG A 306 -17.25 -3.47 3.69
N LEU A 307 -16.20 -3.64 4.49
CA LEU A 307 -15.91 -4.91 5.17
C LEU A 307 -17.03 -5.31 6.13
N LEU A 308 -17.55 -4.36 6.93
CA LEU A 308 -18.69 -4.58 7.80
C LEU A 308 -19.90 -5.10 7.02
N LEU A 309 -20.23 -4.50 5.87
CA LEU A 309 -21.32 -4.95 5.03
C LEU A 309 -21.07 -6.37 4.46
N GLN A 310 -19.85 -6.66 4.01
CA GLN A 310 -19.50 -7.99 3.49
C GLN A 310 -19.60 -9.07 4.56
N VAL A 311 -19.16 -8.79 5.79
CA VAL A 311 -19.30 -9.70 6.93
C VAL A 311 -20.77 -9.87 7.29
N LYS A 312 -21.56 -8.79 7.36
CA LYS A 312 -23.01 -8.87 7.60
C LYS A 312 -23.72 -9.77 6.58
N LEU A 313 -23.42 -9.62 5.29
CA LEU A 313 -24.00 -10.48 4.25
C LEU A 313 -23.62 -11.95 4.44
N ARG A 314 -22.36 -12.24 4.76
CA ARG A 314 -21.87 -13.61 4.92
C ARG A 314 -22.47 -14.29 6.15
N VAL A 315 -22.53 -13.59 7.27
CA VAL A 315 -23.16 -14.07 8.50
C VAL A 315 -24.66 -14.27 8.26
N SER A 316 -25.35 -13.33 7.60
CA SER A 316 -26.78 -13.48 7.31
C SER A 316 -27.08 -14.66 6.37
N LEU A 317 -26.23 -14.92 5.37
CA LEU A 317 -26.39 -16.09 4.51
C LEU A 317 -26.14 -17.39 5.28
N THR A 318 -25.17 -17.39 6.19
CA THR A 318 -24.88 -18.54 7.07
C THR A 318 -26.02 -18.77 8.06
N GLU A 319 -26.63 -17.70 8.61
CA GLU A 319 -27.82 -17.77 9.45
C GLU A 319 -29.04 -18.27 8.67
N MET A 320 -29.21 -17.86 7.40
CA MET A 320 -30.26 -18.38 6.53
C MET A 320 -30.07 -19.86 6.18
N ASP A 321 -28.82 -20.30 5.95
CA ASP A 321 -28.49 -21.71 5.72
C ASP A 321 -28.63 -22.55 7.01
N ALA A 322 -28.32 -21.99 8.18
CA ALA A 322 -28.51 -22.61 9.49
C ALA A 322 -29.99 -22.65 9.92
N MET A 323 -30.77 -21.65 9.53
CA MET A 323 -32.24 -21.62 9.56
C MET A 323 -32.82 -22.37 8.35
N GLY A 324 -32.12 -23.42 7.88
CA GLY A 324 -32.56 -24.31 6.83
C GLY A 324 -34.06 -24.55 6.97
N MET A 325 -34.76 -24.29 5.86
CA MET A 325 -36.20 -24.44 5.67
C MET A 325 -36.72 -25.52 6.63
N PRO A 326 -37.70 -25.23 7.52
CA PRO A 326 -38.38 -26.33 8.18
C PRO A 326 -38.79 -27.26 7.05
N GLU A 327 -38.44 -28.54 7.20
CA GLU A 327 -38.93 -29.61 6.36
C GLU A 327 -40.44 -29.65 6.62
N GLU A 328 -41.17 -28.67 6.07
CA GLU A 328 -42.58 -28.78 5.80
C GLU A 328 -42.62 -29.90 4.78
N GLU A 329 -42.72 -31.12 5.33
CA GLU A 329 -43.10 -32.34 4.67
C GLU A 329 -44.31 -31.96 3.81
N LYS A 330 -44.05 -31.62 2.55
CA LYS A 330 -45.09 -31.18 1.64
C LYS A 330 -46.05 -32.36 1.59
N PRO A 331 -47.30 -32.19 2.05
CA PRO A 331 -48.21 -33.31 2.16
C PRO A 331 -48.29 -33.97 0.78
N PRO A 332 -48.26 -35.31 0.73
CA PRO A 332 -48.19 -36.06 -0.52
C PRO A 332 -49.26 -35.55 -1.49
N LEU A 333 -48.95 -35.55 -2.79
CA LEU A 333 -49.74 -34.87 -3.82
C LEU A 333 -51.26 -35.15 -3.74
N GLY A 334 -51.65 -36.34 -3.25
CA GLY A 334 -53.03 -36.72 -2.97
C GLY A 334 -53.76 -35.84 -1.94
N ASP A 335 -53.09 -35.42 -0.87
CA ASP A 335 -53.68 -34.57 0.18
C ASP A 335 -53.88 -33.14 -0.31
N ARG A 336 -52.98 -32.64 -1.17
CA ARG A 336 -53.09 -31.30 -1.78
C ARG A 336 -54.23 -31.24 -2.80
N VAL A 337 -54.43 -32.31 -3.56
CA VAL A 337 -55.57 -32.44 -4.47
C VAL A 337 -56.87 -32.55 -3.69
N THR A 338 -56.90 -33.31 -2.59
CA THR A 338 -58.09 -33.46 -1.75
C THR A 338 -58.46 -32.15 -1.05
N ALA A 339 -57.47 -31.38 -0.58
CA ALA A 339 -57.68 -30.04 -0.01
C ALA A 339 -58.18 -29.04 -1.07
N ALA A 340 -57.59 -29.03 -2.27
CA ALA A 340 -58.02 -28.17 -3.36
C ALA A 340 -59.44 -28.51 -3.85
N VAL A 341 -59.80 -29.79 -3.93
CA VAL A 341 -61.16 -30.25 -4.25
C VAL A 341 -62.14 -29.85 -3.15
N ARG A 342 -61.75 -29.91 -1.86
CA ARG A 342 -62.60 -29.49 -0.75
C ARG A 342 -62.89 -27.99 -0.74
N VAL A 343 -61.91 -27.18 -1.14
CA VAL A 343 -62.05 -25.72 -1.27
C VAL A 343 -62.89 -25.35 -2.50
N LEU A 344 -62.69 -26.04 -3.64
CA LEU A 344 -63.47 -25.84 -4.86
C LEU A 344 -64.92 -26.36 -4.75
N ALA A 345 -65.17 -27.39 -3.92
CA ALA A 345 -66.49 -27.96 -3.69
C ALA A 345 -67.36 -27.16 -2.69
N GLY A 346 -66.95 -25.96 -2.27
CA GLY A 346 -67.86 -25.00 -1.64
C GLY A 346 -68.47 -25.45 -0.30
N ARG A 347 -67.71 -26.16 0.56
CA ARG A 347 -68.08 -26.27 1.98
C ARG A 347 -67.44 -25.13 2.76
N ALA A 348 -68.16 -24.01 2.83
CA ALA A 348 -67.99 -23.05 3.91
C ALA A 348 -68.21 -23.79 5.23
N ASN A 349 -67.19 -23.86 6.09
CA ASN A 349 -67.39 -24.27 7.48
C ASN A 349 -68.23 -23.19 8.15
N GLY A 350 -69.47 -23.56 8.49
CA GLY A 350 -70.30 -22.80 9.39
C GLY A 350 -69.94 -23.12 10.84
N ARG A 351 -69.77 -22.03 11.61
CA ARG A 351 -69.59 -21.89 13.07
C ARG A 351 -68.22 -22.17 13.65
#